data_AF-A0A7J3L142-F1
#
_entry.id   AF-A0A7J3L142-F1
#
_cell.length_a   1.000
_cell.length_b   1.000
_cell.length_c   1.000
_cell.angle_alpha   90.00
_cell.angle_beta   90.00
_cell.angle_gamma   90.00
#
_symmetry.space_group_name_H-M   'P 1'
#
loop_
_entity.id
_entity.type
_entity.pdbx_description
1 polymer ?
#
loop_
_entity_poly.entity_id
_entity_poly.type
_entity_poly.pdbx_seq_one_letter_code
_entity_poly.pdbx_strand_id
1 'polypeptide(L)'
;MGEERTDLITLVADANIIFSFFSPKSKAREIAISGEVKLYSPKFLLKELDEHKDEVKEKFGLNETQFQLVLELVKAVVEFIPLEDFKEFIGGKQNIS
;
A
#
# COMPACT_ATOMS: atom_id res chain seq x y z
N MET A 1 12.78 -0.58 -32.81
CA MET A 1 13.00 -0.37 -31.38
C MET A 1 11.61 -0.37 -30.76
N GLY A 2 11.19 -1.52 -30.24
CA GLY A 2 9.84 -1.65 -29.70
C GLY A 2 9.75 -0.76 -28.48
N GLU A 3 8.80 0.18 -28.47
CA GLU A 3 8.39 0.81 -27.22
C GLU A 3 7.87 -0.32 -26.34
N GLU A 4 8.70 -0.77 -25.39
CA GLU A 4 8.25 -1.62 -24.30
C GLU A 4 7.24 -0.79 -23.53
N ARG A 5 5.95 -0.95 -23.90
CA ARG A 5 4.84 -0.42 -23.13
C ARG A 5 4.82 -1.14 -21.79
N THR A 6 5.62 -0.64 -20.86
CA THR A 6 5.45 -0.92 -19.44
C THR A 6 4.29 -0.04 -18.99
N ASP A 7 3.07 -0.41 -19.42
CA ASP A 7 1.87 0.02 -18.75
C ASP A 7 1.93 -0.59 -17.34
N LEU A 8 2.56 0.13 -16.41
CA LEU A 8 2.67 -0.29 -15.03
C LEU A 8 1.26 -0.50 -14.48
N ILE A 9 0.97 -1.71 -14.02
CA ILE A 9 -0.33 -2.04 -13.45
C ILE A 9 -0.50 -1.18 -12.19
N THR A 10 -1.47 -0.29 -12.22
CA THR A 10 -1.81 0.56 -11.10
C THR A 10 -2.81 -0.17 -10.22
N LEU A 11 -2.43 -0.41 -8.97
CA LEU A 11 -3.30 -1.01 -7.96
C LEU A 11 -3.58 -0.01 -6.85
N VAL A 12 -4.83 0.02 -6.41
CA VAL A 12 -5.21 0.69 -5.17
C VAL A 12 -4.98 -0.29 -4.02
N ALA A 13 -4.15 0.10 -3.06
CA ALA A 13 -3.88 -0.64 -1.84
C ALA A 13 -4.82 -0.15 -0.73
N ASP A 14 -5.86 -0.93 -0.46
CA ASP A 14 -6.73 -0.76 0.71
C ASP A 14 -5.98 -1.00 2.03
N ALA A 15 -6.59 -0.56 3.13
CA ALA A 15 -6.08 -0.77 4.49
C ALA A 15 -5.61 -2.22 4.72
N ASN A 16 -6.40 -3.22 4.32
CA ASN A 16 -6.06 -4.64 4.47
C ASN A 16 -4.81 -5.06 3.71
N ILE A 17 -4.57 -4.49 2.52
CA ILE A 17 -3.36 -4.75 1.76
C ILE A 17 -2.18 -4.12 2.48
N ILE A 18 -2.31 -2.88 2.94
CA ILE A 18 -1.28 -2.18 3.71
C ILE A 18 -0.95 -2.92 5.01
N PHE A 19 -1.94 -3.34 5.80
CA PHE A 19 -1.73 -4.17 6.99
C PHE A 19 -1.06 -5.51 6.64
N SER A 20 -1.35 -6.07 5.48
CA SER A 20 -0.69 -7.29 5.02
C SER A 20 0.80 -7.08 4.77
N PHE A 21 1.32 -5.88 4.50
CA PHE A 21 2.78 -5.65 4.38
C PHE A 21 3.55 -5.93 5.68
N PHE A 22 2.88 -5.79 6.82
CA PHE A 22 3.43 -6.10 8.15
C PHE A 22 3.48 -7.61 8.43
N SER A 23 2.82 -8.41 7.60
CA SER A 23 2.96 -9.86 7.65
C SER A 23 4.27 -10.31 6.97
N PRO A 24 5.12 -11.10 7.65
CA PRO A 24 6.41 -11.53 7.11
C PRO A 24 6.33 -12.43 5.86
N LYS A 25 5.14 -12.97 5.53
CA LYS A 25 4.88 -13.82 4.35
C LYS A 25 4.05 -13.13 3.27
N SER A 26 4.02 -11.80 3.26
CA SER A 26 3.11 -11.08 2.39
C SER A 26 3.54 -11.15 0.92
N LYS A 27 2.72 -11.84 0.12
CA LYS A 27 2.87 -11.87 -1.35
C LYS A 27 2.74 -10.47 -1.97
N ALA A 28 1.97 -9.58 -1.33
CA ALA A 28 1.84 -8.18 -1.74
C ALA A 28 3.17 -7.42 -1.59
N ARG A 29 3.96 -7.71 -0.55
CA ARG A 29 5.29 -7.12 -0.36
C ARG A 29 6.26 -7.56 -1.45
N GLU A 30 6.23 -8.84 -1.83
CA GLU A 30 7.08 -9.37 -2.90
C GLU A 30 6.77 -8.72 -4.25
N ILE A 31 5.48 -8.59 -4.59
CA ILE A 31 5.02 -7.97 -5.84
C ILE A 31 5.34 -6.46 -5.87
N ALA A 32 5.15 -5.76 -4.75
CA ALA A 32 5.46 -4.34 -4.65
C ALA A 32 6.96 -4.04 -4.81
N ILE A 33 7.82 -4.91 -4.29
CA ILE A 33 9.28 -4.78 -4.43
C ILE A 33 9.75 -5.11 -5.86
N SER A 34 9.01 -5.97 -6.58
CA SER A 34 9.33 -6.30 -7.99
C SER A 34 9.28 -5.08 -8.91
N GLY A 35 8.56 -4.02 -8.54
CA GLY A 35 8.45 -2.77 -9.31
C GLY A 35 7.54 -2.87 -10.54
N GLU A 36 6.91 -4.03 -10.74
CA GLU A 36 5.97 -4.29 -11.84
C GLU A 36 4.59 -3.63 -11.63
N VAL A 37 4.30 -3.20 -10.40
CA VAL A 37 3.04 -2.56 -10.02
C VAL A 37 3.29 -1.25 -9.28
N LYS A 38 2.43 -0.26 -9.51
CA LYS A 38 2.36 0.95 -8.69
C LYS A 38 1.22 0.84 -7.70
N LEU A 39 1.52 1.00 -6.42
CA LEU A 39 0.53 0.97 -5.35
C LEU A 39 0.18 2.39 -4.93
N TYR A 40 -1.12 2.70 -4.91
CA TYR A 40 -1.63 3.96 -4.40
C TYR A 40 -2.50 3.70 -3.18
N SER A 41 -2.34 4.52 -2.16
CA SER A 41 -3.13 4.41 -0.95
C SER A 41 -3.48 5.80 -0.43
N PRO A 42 -4.65 5.99 0.16
CA PRO A 42 -5.03 7.29 0.65
C PRO A 42 -4.22 7.66 1.91
N LYS A 43 -3.77 8.90 1.99
CA LYS A 43 -2.87 9.41 3.03
C LYS A 43 -3.43 9.27 4.46
N PHE A 44 -4.76 9.19 4.63
CA PHE A 44 -5.37 8.95 5.94
C PHE A 44 -5.00 7.58 6.52
N LEU A 45 -4.63 6.59 5.69
CA LEU A 45 -4.19 5.28 6.17
C LEU A 45 -2.87 5.34 6.93
N LEU A 46 -2.01 6.32 6.67
CA LEU A 46 -0.83 6.54 7.51
C LEU A 46 -1.21 6.92 8.94
N LYS A 47 -2.32 7.65 9.10
CA LYS A 47 -2.84 8.02 10.42
C LYS A 47 -3.47 6.81 11.10
N GLU A 48 -4.30 6.04 10.39
CA GLU A 48 -4.84 4.77 10.93
C GLU A 48 -3.73 3.80 11.33
N LEU A 49 -2.66 3.68 10.53
CA LEU A 49 -1.52 2.84 10.88
C LEU A 49 -0.84 3.26 12.19
N ASP A 50 -0.75 4.56 12.46
CA ASP A 50 -0.21 5.06 13.73
C ASP A 50 -1.17 4.81 14.89
N GLU A 51 -2.47 5.03 14.69
CA GLU A 51 -3.51 4.77 15.71
C GLU A 51 -3.63 3.27 16.05
N HIS A 52 -3.45 2.38 15.06
CA HIS A 52 -3.50 0.93 15.23
C HIS A 52 -2.12 0.28 15.38
N LYS A 53 -1.03 1.05 15.53
CA LYS A 53 0.34 0.50 15.56
C LYS A 53 0.53 -0.59 16.61
N ASP A 54 -0.08 -0.43 17.79
CA ASP A 54 0.07 -1.36 18.89
C ASP A 54 -0.67 -2.67 18.60
N GLU A 55 -1.85 -2.61 17.98
CA GLU A 55 -2.56 -3.80 17.50
C GLU A 55 -1.80 -4.52 16.39
N VAL A 56 -1.20 -3.78 15.45
CA VAL A 56 -0.39 -4.37 14.38
C VAL A 56 0.85 -5.05 14.96
N LYS A 57 1.55 -4.39 15.90
CA LYS A 57 2.69 -4.97 16.60
C LYS A 57 2.32 -6.26 17.34
N GLU A 58 1.20 -6.25 18.07
CA GLU A 58 0.72 -7.43 18.80
C GLU A 58 0.31 -8.56 17.83
N LYS A 59 -0.48 -8.24 16.82
CA LYS A 59 -1.03 -9.21 15.86
C LYS A 59 0.04 -9.92 15.04
N PHE A 60 1.10 -9.20 14.66
CA PHE A 60 2.19 -9.74 13.83
C PHE A 60 3.46 -10.05 14.64
N GLY A 61 3.45 -9.88 15.96
CA GLY A 61 4.61 -10.11 16.83
C GLY A 61 5.80 -9.21 16.50
N LEU A 62 5.55 -7.98 16.06
CA LEU A 62 6.58 -7.02 15.67
C LEU A 62 7.00 -6.17 16.88
N ASN A 63 8.30 -5.89 16.98
CA ASN A 63 8.80 -4.84 17.87
C ASN A 63 8.77 -3.48 17.15
N GLU A 64 8.99 -2.39 17.90
CA GLU A 64 8.94 -1.03 17.36
C GLU A 64 9.88 -0.85 16.15
N THR A 65 11.12 -1.35 16.24
CA THR A 65 12.08 -1.27 15.12
C THR A 65 11.59 -1.98 13.87
N GLN A 66 11.05 -3.20 14.00
CA GLN A 66 10.52 -3.96 12.86
C GLN A 66 9.31 -3.26 12.25
N PHE A 67 8.40 -2.71 13.08
CA PHE A 67 7.27 -1.94 12.60
C PHE A 67 7.72 -0.70 11.80
N GLN A 68 8.66 0.08 12.34
CA GLN A 68 9.19 1.26 11.65
C GLN A 68 9.88 0.90 10.33
N LEU A 69 10.67 -0.18 10.29
CA LEU A 69 11.32 -0.65 9.06
C LEU A 69 10.29 -1.02 7.97
N VAL A 70 9.22 -1.71 8.35
CA VAL A 70 8.15 -2.06 7.39
C VAL A 70 7.39 -0.81 6.97
N LEU A 71 7.11 0.11 7.89
CA LEU A 71 6.42 1.36 7.58
C LEU A 71 7.21 2.22 6.57
N GLU A 72 8.52 2.33 6.75
CA GLU A 72 9.43 3.01 5.82
C GLU A 72 9.40 2.33 4.43
N LEU A 73 9.43 1.00 4.40
CA LEU A 73 9.32 0.24 3.15
C LEU A 73 7.99 0.50 2.45
N VAL A 74 6.88 0.46 3.19
CA VAL A 74 5.55 0.75 2.66
C VAL A 74 5.50 2.16 2.06
N LYS A 75 6.05 3.16 2.74
CA LYS A 75 6.14 4.54 2.21
C LYS A 75 7.02 4.65 0.96
N ALA A 76 8.00 3.76 0.79
CA ALA A 76 8.88 3.76 -0.37
C ALA A 76 8.23 3.09 -1.60
N VAL A 77 7.36 2.09 -1.40
CA VAL A 77 6.72 1.33 -2.50
C VAL A 77 5.27 1.73 -2.77
N VAL A 78 4.62 2.39 -1.81
CA VAL A 78 3.23 2.85 -1.90
C VAL A 78 3.20 4.37 -1.91
N GLU A 79 2.56 4.92 -2.94
CA GLU A 79 2.34 6.35 -3.06
C GLU A 79 1.09 6.75 -2.25
N PHE A 80 1.30 7.54 -1.20
CA PHE A 80 0.22 8.02 -0.33
C PHE A 80 -0.34 9.35 -0.80
N ILE A 81 -1.51 9.33 -1.43
CA ILE A 81 -2.15 10.52 -2.02
C ILE A 81 -3.29 11.07 -1.15
N PRO A 82 -3.56 12.38 -1.16
CA PRO A 82 -4.70 12.97 -0.45
C PRO A 82 -6.02 12.30 -0.85
N LEU A 83 -7.00 12.28 0.06
CA LEU A 83 -8.34 11.76 -0.24
C LEU A 83 -9.03 12.46 -1.42
N GLU A 84 -8.69 13.73 -1.64
CA GLU A 84 -9.22 14.54 -2.73
C GLU A 84 -8.75 14.01 -4.09
N ASP A 85 -7.45 13.78 -4.27
CA ASP A 85 -6.87 13.13 -5.45
C ASP A 85 -7.26 11.65 -5.56
N PHE A 86 -7.41 10.95 -4.42
CA PHE A 86 -7.78 9.54 -4.42
C PHE A 86 -9.16 9.28 -5.04
N LYS A 87 -10.10 10.24 -4.93
CA LYS A 87 -11.40 10.14 -5.60
C LYS A 87 -11.29 10.12 -7.13
N GLU A 88 -10.28 10.79 -7.70
CA GLU A 88 -10.03 10.72 -9.15
C GLU A 88 -9.48 9.35 -9.57
N PHE A 89 -8.68 8.69 -8.72
CA PHE A 89 -8.21 7.32 -8.95
C PHE A 89 -9.32 6.26 -8.83
N ILE A 90 -10.25 6.43 -7.88
CA ILE A 90 -11.41 5.53 -7.68
C ILE A 90 -12.57 5.85 -8.65
N GLY A 91 -12.58 7.04 -9.24
CA GLY A 91 -13.59 7.53 -10.19
C GLY A 91 -13.66 6.76 -11.52
N GLY A 92 -12.84 5.72 -11.70
CA GLY A 92 -12.92 4.75 -12.80
C GLY A 92 -14.01 3.68 -12.66
N LYS A 93 -14.96 3.80 -11.73
CA LYS A 93 -16.23 3.04 -11.78
C LYS A 93 -17.43 3.94 -11.57
N GLN A 94 -17.93 4.49 -12.67
CA GLN A 94 -19.36 4.67 -12.83
C GLN A 94 -19.92 3.57 -13.73
N ASN A 95 -20.93 2.89 -13.18
CA ASN A 95 -21.80 1.87 -13.77
C ASN A 95 -21.23 0.46 -14.00
N ILE A 96 -21.47 -0.42 -13.01
CA ILE A 96 -22.19 -1.65 -13.31
C ILE A 96 -23.51 -1.61 -12.53
N SER A 97 -24.61 -1.57 -13.29
CA SER A 97 -25.99 -1.72 -12.80
C SER A 97 -26.26 -3.14 -12.30
#